data_AF-A0AAE5QW81-F1
#
_entry.id   AF-A0AAE5QW81-F1
#
_cell.length_a   1.000
_cell.length_b   1.000
_cell.length_c   1.000
_cell.angle_alpha   90.00
_cell.angle_beta   90.00
_cell.angle_gamma   90.00
#
_symmetry.space_group_name_H-M   'P 1'
#
loop_
_entity.id
_entity.type
_entity.pdbx_description
1 polymer ?
#
loop_
_entity_poly.entity_id
_entity_poly.type
_entity_poly.pdbx_seq_one_letter_code
_entity_poly.pdbx_strand_id
1 'polypeptide(L)'
;ELQLYGYQQYNLNGKKEALYFRQWILNFKRSIAIIYRTELLPSLYLYLYLKNNNDFKSPQYIEELNKEELSLIELEQSYKEEERSEKLNKLLLIISLLSIFQVVEIFFSDKNNIFNISMILIMILLEVFRKR
;
A
#
# COMPACT_ATOMS: atom_id res chain seq x y z
N GLU A 1 -4.13 36.42 30.27
CA GLU A 1 -3.37 37.12 31.33
C GLU A 1 -2.19 37.95 30.81
N LEU A 2 -1.31 37.41 29.94
CA LEU A 2 -0.18 38.16 29.33
C LEU A 2 -0.55 39.50 28.63
N GLN A 3 -1.74 39.61 28.05
CA GLN A 3 -2.18 40.86 27.40
C GLN A 3 -2.48 41.98 28.40
N LEU A 4 -3.00 41.67 29.59
CA LEU A 4 -3.29 42.68 30.62
C LEU A 4 -2.01 43.23 31.25
N TYR A 5 -0.99 42.38 31.41
CA TYR A 5 0.28 42.75 32.02
C TYR A 5 1.00 43.86 31.25
N GLY A 6 0.98 43.80 29.91
CA GLY A 6 1.62 44.81 29.06
C GLY A 6 0.95 46.19 29.15
N TYR A 7 -0.38 46.27 29.16
CA TYR A 7 -1.08 47.57 29.23
C TYR A 7 -0.82 48.31 30.55
N GLN A 8 -0.71 47.58 31.64
CA GLN A 8 -0.39 48.14 32.96
C GLN A 8 1.07 48.60 33.04
N GLN A 9 1.99 47.87 32.43
CA GLN A 9 3.43 48.21 32.44
C GLN A 9 3.76 49.51 31.69
N TYR A 10 2.99 49.86 30.67
CA TYR A 10 3.18 51.07 29.86
C TYR A 10 2.22 52.22 30.21
N ASN A 11 1.45 52.09 31.30
CA ASN A 11 0.54 53.12 31.82
C ASN A 11 -0.42 53.70 30.75
N LEU A 12 -0.96 52.83 29.89
CA LEU A 12 -1.79 53.20 28.74
C LEU A 12 -3.24 53.47 29.20
N ASN A 13 -3.45 54.57 29.92
CA ASN A 13 -4.74 54.90 30.56
C ASN A 13 -5.78 55.52 29.60
N GLY A 14 -5.40 55.81 28.36
CA GLY A 14 -6.29 56.35 27.33
C GLY A 14 -6.52 55.37 26.17
N LYS A 15 -7.75 55.38 25.62
CA LYS A 15 -8.15 54.50 24.50
C LYS A 15 -7.30 54.71 23.24
N LYS A 16 -6.78 55.92 23.03
CA LYS A 16 -5.98 56.29 21.86
C LYS A 16 -4.57 55.67 21.94
N GLU A 17 -3.96 55.76 23.10
CA GLU A 17 -2.61 55.27 23.41
C GLU A 17 -2.57 53.73 23.35
N ALA A 18 -3.61 53.06 23.85
CA ALA A 18 -3.78 51.61 23.73
C ALA A 18 -3.90 51.15 22.27
N LEU A 19 -4.61 51.90 21.41
CA LEU A 19 -4.72 51.61 19.98
C LEU A 19 -3.38 51.78 19.26
N TYR A 20 -2.63 52.85 19.54
CA TYR A 20 -1.29 53.05 18.96
C TYR A 20 -0.32 51.95 19.39
N PHE A 21 -0.33 51.58 20.66
CA PHE A 21 0.51 50.50 21.17
C PHE A 21 0.18 49.16 20.52
N ARG A 22 -1.11 48.84 20.35
CA ARG A 22 -1.56 47.65 19.61
C ARG A 22 -1.08 47.66 18.15
N GLN A 23 -1.18 48.80 17.47
CA GLN A 23 -0.72 48.97 16.10
C GLN A 23 0.80 48.74 16.00
N TRP A 24 1.56 49.30 16.94
CA TRP A 24 3.01 49.14 17.01
C TRP A 24 3.42 47.69 17.26
N ILE A 25 2.81 46.99 18.22
CA ILE A 25 3.06 45.56 18.47
C ILE A 25 2.75 44.71 17.24
N LEU A 26 1.63 44.98 16.55
CA LEU A 26 1.26 44.24 15.35
C LEU A 26 2.28 44.43 14.23
N ASN A 27 2.75 45.67 14.02
CA ASN A 27 3.77 45.97 13.05
C ASN A 27 5.12 45.33 13.43
N PHE A 28 5.51 45.39 14.70
CA PHE A 28 6.71 44.73 15.21
C PHE A 28 6.69 43.21 15.01
N LYS A 29 5.57 42.54 15.34
CA LYS A 29 5.38 41.10 15.09
C LYS A 29 5.43 40.75 13.61
N ARG A 30 4.87 41.59 12.73
CA ARG A 30 4.97 41.43 11.28
C ARG A 30 6.41 41.57 10.81
N SER A 31 7.15 42.56 11.29
CA SER A 31 8.57 42.74 10.96
C SER A 31 9.42 41.56 11.43
N ILE A 32 9.22 41.06 12.65
CA ILE A 32 9.86 39.83 13.14
C ILE A 32 9.48 38.64 12.25
N ALA A 33 8.20 38.44 11.96
CA ALA A 33 7.77 37.35 11.09
C ALA A 33 8.37 37.44 9.68
N ILE A 34 8.60 38.65 9.18
CA ILE A 34 9.32 38.87 7.92
C ILE A 34 10.79 38.52 8.10
N ILE A 35 11.51 39.10 9.08
CA ILE A 35 12.94 38.87 9.34
C ILE A 35 13.26 37.38 9.53
N TYR A 36 12.47 36.66 10.34
CA TYR A 36 12.68 35.23 10.58
C TYR A 36 12.19 34.34 9.43
N ARG A 37 11.27 34.81 8.57
CA ARG A 37 10.93 34.10 7.31
C ARG A 37 11.90 34.42 6.18
N THR A 38 12.56 35.58 6.19
CA THR A 38 13.48 36.00 5.13
C THR A 38 14.76 35.19 5.11
N GLU A 39 15.20 34.61 6.22
CA GLU A 39 16.34 33.67 6.22
C GLU A 39 15.96 32.30 5.67
N LEU A 40 14.70 31.88 5.84
CA LEU A 40 14.17 30.62 5.31
C LEU A 40 13.69 30.72 3.86
N LEU A 41 13.39 31.92 3.37
CA LEU A 41 12.94 32.17 2.00
C LEU A 41 13.97 31.70 0.96
N PRO A 42 15.27 32.07 1.04
CA PRO A 42 16.30 31.60 0.13
C PRO A 42 16.41 30.07 0.11
N SER A 43 16.36 29.43 1.28
CA SER A 43 16.38 27.97 1.41
C SER A 43 15.14 27.31 0.78
N LEU A 44 13.97 27.91 0.96
CA LEU A 44 12.72 27.45 0.32
C LEU A 44 12.77 27.67 -1.20
N TYR A 45 13.26 28.81 -1.68
CA TYR A 45 13.42 29.08 -3.11
C TYR A 45 14.44 28.13 -3.74
N LEU A 46 15.57 27.87 -3.07
CA LEU A 46 16.56 26.89 -3.51
C LEU A 46 15.96 25.48 -3.55
N TYR A 47 15.24 25.06 -2.50
CA TYR A 47 14.54 23.78 -2.49
C TYR A 47 13.54 23.66 -3.64
N LEU A 48 12.69 24.68 -3.86
CA LEU A 48 11.71 24.68 -4.94
C LEU A 48 12.37 24.69 -6.33
N TYR A 49 13.48 25.42 -6.48
CA TYR A 49 14.26 25.46 -7.72
C TYR A 49 14.88 24.10 -8.03
N LEU A 50 15.58 23.48 -7.05
CA LEU A 50 16.19 22.16 -7.20
C LEU A 50 15.13 21.07 -7.43
N LYS A 51 13.97 21.18 -6.76
CA LYS A 51 12.83 20.28 -6.96
C LYS A 51 12.28 20.34 -8.38
N ASN A 52 12.16 21.54 -8.95
CA ASN A 52 11.56 21.73 -10.27
C ASN A 52 12.57 21.51 -11.42
N ASN A 53 13.87 21.75 -11.19
CA ASN A 53 14.93 21.75 -12.20
C ASN A 53 15.90 20.56 -12.11
N ASN A 54 15.39 19.36 -11.80
CA ASN A 54 16.01 18.04 -11.96
C ASN A 54 16.85 17.42 -10.83
N ASP A 55 17.36 18.14 -9.83
CA ASP A 55 18.18 17.46 -8.79
C ASP A 55 17.37 16.58 -7.83
N PHE A 56 16.04 16.77 -7.77
CA PHE A 56 15.13 15.92 -6.99
C PHE A 56 14.00 15.27 -7.80
N LYS A 57 13.99 15.38 -9.15
CA LYS A 57 13.08 14.53 -9.93
C LYS A 57 13.64 13.12 -9.88
N SER A 58 12.81 12.15 -9.51
CA SER A 58 13.12 10.74 -9.79
C SER A 58 13.50 10.68 -11.27
N PRO A 59 14.71 10.23 -11.64
CA PRO A 59 15.06 10.03 -13.03
C PRO A 59 13.93 9.22 -13.66
N GLN A 60 13.47 9.58 -14.86
CA GLN A 60 12.43 8.80 -15.56
C GLN A 60 12.78 7.31 -15.58
N TYR A 61 14.08 7.01 -15.65
CA TYR A 61 14.67 5.69 -15.47
C TYR A 61 14.31 4.96 -14.17
N ILE A 62 14.26 5.63 -13.01
CA ILE A 62 13.84 5.01 -11.74
C ILE A 62 12.34 4.74 -11.75
N GLU A 63 11.53 5.62 -12.35
CA GLU A 63 10.09 5.42 -12.44
C GLU A 63 9.73 4.27 -13.39
N GLU A 64 10.48 4.14 -14.49
CA GLU A 64 10.40 3.00 -15.41
C GLU A 64 10.86 1.70 -14.76
N LEU A 65 12.00 1.71 -14.05
CA LEU A 65 12.48 0.57 -13.26
C LEU A 65 11.45 0.10 -12.23
N ASN A 66 10.84 1.02 -11.48
CA ASN A 66 9.84 0.68 -10.48
C ASN A 66 8.58 0.07 -11.11
N LYS A 67 8.20 0.51 -12.32
CA LYS A 67 7.08 -0.09 -13.07
C LYS A 67 7.43 -1.49 -13.57
N GLU A 68 8.65 -1.69 -14.04
CA GLU A 68 9.13 -3.01 -14.47
C GLU A 68 9.19 -3.98 -13.28
N GLU A 69 9.75 -3.55 -12.15
CA GLU A 69 9.80 -4.33 -10.91
C GLU A 69 8.39 -4.71 -10.41
N LEU A 70 7.44 -3.77 -10.44
CA LEU A 70 6.05 -4.04 -10.10
C LEU A 70 5.43 -5.09 -11.02
N SER A 71 5.65 -4.99 -12.34
CA SER A 71 5.13 -5.95 -13.31
C SER A 71 5.70 -7.38 -13.10
N LEU A 72 6.97 -7.48 -12.69
CA LEU A 72 7.61 -8.75 -12.37
C LEU A 72 7.02 -9.37 -11.09
N ILE A 73 6.75 -8.54 -10.07
CA ILE A 73 6.09 -8.98 -8.84
C ILE A 73 4.68 -9.52 -9.13
N GLU A 74 3.90 -8.79 -9.94
CA GLU A 74 2.56 -9.22 -10.36
C GLU A 74 2.60 -10.55 -11.13
N LEU A 75 3.55 -10.70 -12.05
CA LEU A 75 3.75 -11.94 -12.78
C LEU A 75 4.10 -13.11 -11.84
N GLU A 76 5.03 -12.91 -10.90
CA GLU A 76 5.40 -13.93 -9.92
C GLU A 76 4.21 -14.34 -9.05
N GLN A 77 3.39 -13.38 -8.63
CA GLN A 77 2.17 -13.65 -7.86
C GLN A 77 1.15 -14.45 -8.69
N SER A 78 0.92 -14.07 -9.94
CA SER A 78 0.00 -14.81 -10.83
C SER A 78 0.44 -16.26 -11.04
N TYR A 79 1.74 -16.51 -11.21
CA TYR A 79 2.29 -17.85 -11.37
C TYR A 79 2.13 -18.68 -10.09
N LYS A 80 2.38 -18.08 -8.92
CA LYS A 80 2.17 -18.73 -7.62
C LYS A 80 0.69 -19.05 -7.38
N GLU A 81 -0.21 -18.17 -7.79
CA GLU A 81 -1.66 -18.41 -7.72
C GLU A 81 -2.10 -19.52 -8.67
N GLU A 82 -1.60 -19.54 -9.91
CA GLU A 82 -1.86 -20.60 -10.88
C GLU A 82 -1.35 -21.96 -10.37
N GLU A 83 -0.12 -22.02 -9.85
CA GLU A 83 0.43 -23.24 -9.27
C GLU A 83 -0.37 -23.71 -8.04
N ARG A 84 -0.79 -22.78 -7.18
CA ARG A 84 -1.65 -23.07 -6.02
C ARG A 84 -3.02 -23.59 -6.47
N SER A 85 -3.61 -22.99 -7.50
CA SER A 85 -4.88 -23.40 -8.08
C SER A 85 -4.77 -24.79 -8.71
N GLU A 86 -3.69 -25.07 -9.46
CA GLU A 86 -3.42 -26.39 -10.02
C GLU A 86 -3.30 -27.45 -8.93
N LYS A 87 -2.57 -27.16 -7.84
CA LYS A 87 -2.46 -28.04 -6.66
C LYS A 87 -3.81 -28.27 -6.00
N LEU A 88 -4.62 -27.23 -5.82
CA LEU A 88 -5.94 -27.32 -5.22
C LEU A 88 -6.90 -28.15 -6.10
N ASN A 89 -6.86 -27.96 -7.41
CA ASN A 89 -7.64 -28.74 -8.37
C ASN A 89 -7.25 -30.23 -8.34
N LYS A 90 -5.96 -30.55 -8.27
CA LYS A 90 -5.49 -31.94 -8.11
C LYS A 90 -6.00 -32.56 -6.80
N LEU A 91 -5.99 -31.80 -5.71
CA LEU A 91 -6.50 -32.26 -4.42
C LEU A 91 -8.02 -32.49 -4.44
N LEU A 92 -8.79 -31.55 -5.02
CA LEU A 92 -10.23 -31.70 -5.20
C LEU A 92 -10.57 -32.91 -6.07
N LEU A 93 -9.79 -33.17 -7.12
CA LEU A 93 -9.96 -34.35 -7.97
C LEU A 93 -9.74 -35.64 -7.15
N ILE A 94 -8.68 -35.72 -6.35
CA ILE A 94 -8.44 -36.87 -5.46
C ILE A 94 -9.61 -37.07 -4.48
N ILE A 95 -10.08 -36.01 -3.82
CA ILE A 95 -11.22 -36.09 -2.89
C ILE A 95 -12.47 -36.59 -3.63
N SER A 96 -12.76 -36.05 -4.82
CA SER A 96 -13.94 -36.46 -5.60
C SER A 96 -13.90 -37.95 -5.98
N LEU A 97 -12.73 -38.47 -6.35
CA LEU A 97 -12.54 -39.87 -6.71
C LEU A 97 -12.68 -40.79 -5.49
N LEU A 98 -12.15 -40.39 -4.34
CA LEU A 98 -12.33 -41.12 -3.08
C LEU A 98 -13.82 -41.18 -2.68
N SER A 99 -14.57 -40.09 -2.86
CA SER A 99 -16.02 -40.08 -2.61
C SER A 99 -16.77 -41.03 -3.55
N ILE A 100 -16.40 -41.12 -4.82
CA ILE A 100 -17.00 -42.09 -5.76
C ILE A 100 -16.71 -43.53 -5.29
N PHE A 101 -15.48 -43.80 -4.84
CA PHE A 101 -15.11 -45.11 -4.32
C PHE A 101 -15.94 -45.51 -3.10
N GLN A 102 -16.14 -44.58 -2.16
CA GLN A 102 -16.99 -44.80 -0.97
C GLN A 102 -18.43 -45.16 -1.36
N VAL A 103 -19.02 -44.46 -2.32
CA VAL A 103 -20.38 -44.77 -2.80
C VAL A 103 -20.42 -46.16 -3.45
N VAL A 104 -19.44 -46.48 -4.28
CA VAL A 104 -19.38 -47.80 -4.96
C VAL A 104 -19.24 -48.94 -3.93
N GLU A 105 -18.43 -48.76 -2.90
CA GLU A 105 -18.26 -49.74 -1.81
C GLU A 105 -19.56 -49.96 -1.02
N ILE A 106 -20.35 -48.92 -0.79
CA ILE A 106 -21.63 -49.01 -0.06
C ILE A 106 -22.71 -49.73 -0.88
N PHE A 107 -22.78 -49.49 -2.20
CA PHE A 107 -23.87 -49.98 -3.04
C PHE A 107 -23.58 -51.30 -3.76
N PHE A 108 -22.31 -51.67 -3.97
CA PHE A 108 -21.94 -52.89 -4.68
C PHE A 108 -21.20 -53.87 -3.75
N SER A 109 -21.82 -55.02 -3.43
CA SER A 109 -21.21 -56.06 -2.59
C SER A 109 -20.29 -57.03 -3.35
N ASP A 110 -20.27 -56.96 -4.68
CA ASP A 110 -19.52 -57.87 -5.54
C ASP A 110 -18.08 -57.37 -5.77
N LYS A 111 -17.10 -58.15 -5.28
CA LYS A 111 -15.68 -57.76 -5.29
C LYS A 111 -15.13 -57.54 -6.69
N ASN A 112 -15.66 -58.23 -7.70
CA ASN A 112 -15.21 -58.07 -9.09
C ASN A 112 -15.65 -56.73 -9.70
N ASN A 113 -16.83 -56.22 -9.33
CA ASN A 113 -17.32 -54.92 -9.82
C ASN A 113 -16.56 -53.76 -9.17
N ILE A 114 -16.23 -53.87 -7.88
CA ILE A 114 -15.38 -52.90 -7.18
C ILE A 114 -13.98 -52.84 -7.81
N PHE A 115 -13.40 -54.00 -8.14
CA PHE A 115 -12.08 -54.08 -8.78
C PHE A 115 -12.06 -53.40 -10.17
N ASN A 116 -13.08 -53.63 -11.01
CA ASN A 116 -13.17 -53.01 -12.32
C ASN A 116 -13.31 -51.48 -12.24
N ILE A 117 -14.12 -50.99 -11.31
CA ILE A 117 -14.32 -49.55 -11.09
C ILE A 117 -13.04 -48.89 -10.57
N SER A 118 -12.31 -49.56 -9.66
CA SER A 118 -11.03 -49.03 -9.17
C SER A 118 -9.97 -48.93 -10.27
N MET A 119 -9.90 -49.92 -11.17
CA MET A 119 -8.99 -49.90 -12.32
C MET A 119 -9.30 -48.73 -13.27
N ILE A 120 -10.58 -48.44 -13.52
CA ILE A 120 -10.99 -47.30 -14.36
C ILE A 120 -10.58 -45.97 -13.69
N LEU A 121 -10.79 -45.83 -12.38
CA LEU A 121 -10.38 -44.63 -11.63
C LEU A 121 -8.87 -44.42 -11.63
N ILE A 122 -8.08 -45.49 -11.51
CA ILE A 122 -6.61 -45.46 -11.57
C ILE A 122 -6.13 -45.04 -12.97
N MET A 123 -6.77 -45.53 -14.04
CA MET A 123 -6.45 -45.12 -15.41
C MET A 123 -6.74 -43.64 -15.66
N ILE A 124 -7.86 -43.11 -15.13
CA ILE A 124 -8.20 -41.68 -15.19
C ILE A 124 -7.16 -40.85 -14.43
N LEU A 125 -6.75 -41.29 -13.24
CA LEU A 125 -5.68 -40.64 -12.47
C LEU A 125 -4.37 -40.62 -13.26
N LEU A 126 -3.95 -41.75 -13.80
CA LEU A 126 -2.72 -41.83 -14.60
C LEU A 126 -2.74 -40.85 -15.77
N GLU A 127 -3.86 -40.74 -16.49
CA GLU A 127 -3.97 -39.82 -17.64
C GLU A 127 -3.95 -38.34 -17.22
N VAL A 128 -4.60 -37.98 -16.10
CA VAL A 128 -4.61 -36.61 -15.56
C VAL A 128 -3.23 -36.20 -15.03
N PHE A 129 -2.49 -37.13 -14.42
CA PHE A 129 -1.14 -36.88 -13.92
C PHE A 129 -0.04 -37.07 -14.98
N ARG A 130 -0.37 -37.60 -16.18
CA ARG A 130 0.59 -37.80 -17.30
C ARG A 130 1.03 -36.49 -17.96
N LYS A 131 0.37 -35.36 -17.70
CA LYS A 131 0.80 -34.05 -18.20
C LYS A 131 1.69 -33.31 -17.20
N ARG A 132 3.00 -33.46 -17.37
CA ARG A 132 3.99 -32.38 -17.56
C ARG A 132 5.22 -32.97 -18.19
#